data_AF-A0AAN6DG77-F1
#
_entry.id   AF-A0AAN6DG77-F1
#
_cell.length_a   1.000
_cell.length_b   1.000
_cell.length_c   1.000
_cell.angle_alpha   90.00
_cell.angle_beta   90.00
_cell.angle_gamma   90.00
#
_symmetry.space_group_name_H-M   'P 1'
#
loop_
_entity.id
_entity.type
_entity.pdbx_description
1 polymer ?
#
loop_
_entity_poly.entity_id
_entity_poly.type
_entity_poly.pdbx_seq_one_letter_code
_entity_poly.pdbx_strand_id
1 'polypeptide(L)'
;MKRISHGVPAFVQRRGIVSSLPPIHLIQTKKRITDQVSLEKPYNGVRLKAVVLFRLAKNYLKFFKEGMGSVWTNYKDLRSEVYSRNLFLVVNGLAANDLGTGDAKDQKLYVRNSTLPQVVDELATAVSCLENSGSLDLSREQIKISRAQFQTMLRTRGDLLRLPLFGLLFALLEEFSLPLYYIFPSLMPFTCVFPAFMKSYYGKSIKAQRKLKELRKERTFDEIAVQNPFTMTEEELRSVCDLIKVGTPFSSIDRRRAQLLEKYKELVVDTHLLLRDGGVDKLDRLEVFFTCLDRGLVDWEQVLSLLEDCEKTLYELLDEASLRERLRVHLERFGKHGYNVGVVGLF
;
A
#
# COMPACT_ATOMS: atom_id res chain seq x y z
N MET A 1 20.27 7.15 -44.26
CA MET A 1 19.09 6.62 -43.55
C MET A 1 19.51 6.08 -42.19
N LYS A 2 19.35 6.88 -41.11
CA LYS A 2 19.57 6.43 -39.73
C LYS A 2 18.32 5.64 -39.29
N ARG A 3 18.44 4.33 -39.09
CA ARG A 3 17.40 3.53 -38.43
C ARG A 3 17.36 3.95 -36.96
N ILE A 4 16.28 4.64 -36.59
CA ILE A 4 15.92 4.93 -35.22
C ILE A 4 15.57 3.60 -34.58
N SER A 5 16.51 3.05 -33.80
CA SER A 5 16.23 1.97 -32.86
C SER A 5 15.31 2.55 -31.78
N HIS A 6 14.00 2.43 -31.96
CA HIS A 6 13.07 2.58 -30.86
C HIS A 6 13.36 1.47 -29.86
N GLY A 7 14.12 1.82 -28.83
CA GLY A 7 14.31 0.97 -27.66
C GLY A 7 12.94 0.56 -27.15
N VAL A 8 12.73 -0.75 -27.03
CA VAL A 8 11.57 -1.30 -26.34
C VAL A 8 11.53 -0.66 -24.95
N PRO A 9 10.43 0.00 -24.54
CA PRO A 9 10.36 0.62 -23.23
C PRO A 9 10.63 -0.44 -22.16
N ALA A 10 11.47 -0.10 -21.18
CA ALA A 10 11.96 -0.97 -20.10
C ALA A 10 10.85 -1.68 -19.27
N PHE A 11 9.58 -1.41 -19.56
CA PHE A 11 8.42 -1.98 -18.91
C PHE A 11 7.86 -3.24 -19.61
N VAL A 12 8.14 -3.48 -20.89
CA VAL A 12 7.59 -4.65 -21.63
C VAL A 12 8.09 -6.00 -21.05
N GLN A 13 9.11 -5.99 -20.19
CA GLN A 13 9.60 -7.16 -19.44
C GLN A 13 8.85 -7.45 -18.12
N ARG A 14 7.85 -6.68 -17.70
CA ARG A 14 7.24 -6.79 -16.35
C ARG A 14 5.97 -7.65 -16.23
N ARG A 15 5.82 -8.71 -17.02
CA ARG A 15 4.82 -9.76 -16.70
C ARG A 15 5.42 -10.69 -15.64
N GLY A 16 5.31 -10.31 -14.37
CA GLY A 16 5.84 -11.08 -13.23
C GLY A 16 6.43 -10.26 -12.10
N ILE A 17 6.41 -8.93 -12.18
CA ILE A 17 6.82 -8.06 -11.07
C ILE A 17 5.63 -7.90 -10.12
N VAL A 18 5.78 -8.43 -8.91
CA VAL A 18 4.78 -8.37 -7.83
C VAL A 18 4.89 -7.06 -7.04
N SER A 19 6.02 -6.37 -7.16
CA SER A 19 6.30 -5.10 -6.48
C SER A 19 5.89 -3.88 -7.30
N SER A 20 5.14 -2.98 -6.67
CA SER A 20 4.72 -1.70 -7.24
C SER A 20 5.47 -0.51 -6.64
N LEU A 21 6.18 -0.71 -5.53
CA LEU A 21 6.90 0.36 -4.88
C LEU A 21 8.19 0.68 -5.63
N PRO A 22 8.50 1.98 -5.81
CA PRO A 22 9.86 2.38 -6.11
C PRO A 22 10.75 1.93 -4.94
N PRO A 23 12.05 1.66 -5.18
CA PRO A 23 13.00 1.55 -4.08
C PRO A 23 12.94 2.87 -3.30
N ILE A 24 12.33 2.86 -2.11
CA ILE A 24 12.27 4.05 -1.27
C ILE A 24 13.72 4.36 -0.90
N HIS A 25 14.23 5.50 -1.38
CA HIS A 25 15.53 5.99 -0.95
C HIS A 25 15.43 6.37 0.53
N LEU A 26 15.78 5.42 1.40
CA LEU A 26 15.79 5.64 2.84
C LEU A 26 16.80 6.74 3.16
N ILE A 27 16.33 7.76 3.88
CA ILE A 27 17.18 8.86 4.31
C ILE A 27 18.20 8.31 5.29
N GLN A 28 19.48 8.57 5.01
CA GLN A 28 20.56 8.16 5.88
C GLN A 28 20.46 8.87 7.23
N THR A 29 20.69 8.14 8.32
CA THR A 29 20.71 8.72 9.66
C THR A 29 21.89 9.68 9.83
N LYS A 30 21.74 10.68 10.73
CA LYS A 30 22.80 11.65 11.02
C LYS A 30 24.12 10.97 11.40
N LYS A 31 24.06 9.88 12.17
CA LYS A 31 25.23 9.09 12.58
C LYS A 31 25.94 8.49 11.37
N ARG A 32 25.20 7.80 10.49
CA ARG A 32 25.75 7.21 9.25
C ARG A 32 26.39 8.25 8.34
N ILE A 33 25.78 9.44 8.22
CA ILE A 33 26.36 10.56 7.46
C ILE A 33 27.63 11.07 8.15
N THR A 34 27.62 11.19 9.48
CA THR A 34 28.79 11.63 10.25
C THR A 34 29.95 10.66 10.08
N ASP A 35 29.70 9.36 10.21
CA ASP A 35 30.70 8.31 10.02
C ASP A 35 31.27 8.34 8.61
N GLN A 36 30.43 8.49 7.58
CA GLN A 36 30.87 8.64 6.19
C GLN A 36 31.72 9.90 5.98
N VAL A 37 31.33 11.03 6.54
CA VAL A 37 32.08 12.29 6.43
C VAL A 37 33.45 12.14 7.11
N SER A 38 33.48 11.55 8.30
CA SER A 38 34.70 11.31 9.08
C SER A 38 35.66 10.35 8.37
N LEU A 39 35.15 9.36 7.64
CA LEU A 39 35.96 8.44 6.81
C LEU A 39 36.52 9.12 5.56
N GLU A 40 35.75 9.99 4.91
CA GLU A 40 36.20 10.67 3.68
C GLU A 40 37.25 11.74 3.95
N LYS A 41 37.02 12.60 4.96
CA LYS A 41 37.92 13.70 5.30
C LYS A 41 37.86 13.99 6.80
N PRO A 42 39.00 14.15 7.50
CA PRO A 42 39.03 14.49 8.93
C PRO A 42 38.71 15.98 9.13
N TYR A 43 37.44 16.35 8.94
CA TYR A 43 36.94 17.65 9.38
C TYR A 43 36.83 17.64 10.91
N ASN A 44 37.28 18.70 11.57
CA ASN A 44 37.19 18.83 13.03
C ASN A 44 36.21 19.94 13.43
N GLY A 45 35.60 19.78 14.62
CA GLY A 45 34.80 20.80 15.29
C GLY A 45 33.62 21.33 14.48
N VAL A 46 33.54 22.65 14.31
CA VAL A 46 32.43 23.36 13.67
C VAL A 46 32.28 22.98 12.19
N ARG A 47 33.40 22.76 11.49
CA ARG A 47 33.39 22.41 10.06
C ARG A 47 32.76 21.04 9.81
N LEU A 48 33.03 20.06 10.68
CA LEU A 48 32.38 18.75 10.61
C LEU A 48 30.86 18.88 10.77
N LYS A 49 30.42 19.64 11.78
CA LYS A 49 28.98 19.88 12.03
C LYS A 49 28.31 20.53 10.83
N ALA A 50 28.93 21.55 10.22
CA ALA A 50 28.40 22.22 9.04
C ALA A 50 28.32 21.29 7.82
N VAL A 51 29.36 20.48 7.55
CA VAL A 51 29.37 19.52 6.45
C VAL A 51 28.30 18.44 6.63
N VAL A 52 28.16 17.91 7.85
CA VAL A 52 27.12 16.93 8.19
C VAL A 52 25.73 17.53 7.99
N LEU A 53 25.50 18.75 8.47
CA LEU A 53 24.22 19.45 8.30
C LEU A 53 23.90 19.68 6.83
N PHE A 54 24.88 20.11 6.03
CA PHE A 54 24.72 20.32 4.60
C PHE A 54 24.40 19.01 3.84
N ARG A 55 25.11 17.91 4.14
CA ARG A 55 24.82 16.60 3.53
C ARG A 55 23.45 16.09 3.91
N LEU A 56 23.07 16.29 5.17
CA LEU A 56 21.76 15.94 5.69
C LEU A 56 20.69 16.72 4.92
N ALA A 57 20.78 18.06 4.82
CA ALA A 57 19.87 18.90 4.03
C ALA A 57 19.80 18.48 2.55
N LYS A 58 20.95 18.19 1.93
CA LYS A 58 21.01 17.69 0.54
C LYS A 58 20.28 16.35 0.37
N ASN A 59 20.43 15.42 1.32
CA ASN A 59 19.73 14.15 1.33
C ASN A 59 18.22 14.34 1.48
N TYR A 60 17.77 15.29 2.32
CA TYR A 60 16.35 15.65 2.45
C TYR A 60 15.75 16.17 1.14
N LEU A 61 16.39 17.16 0.51
CA LEU A 61 15.92 17.72 -0.76
C LEU A 61 15.87 16.65 -1.86
N LYS A 62 16.88 15.77 -1.90
CA LYS A 62 16.91 14.65 -2.84
C LYS A 62 15.73 13.70 -2.60
N PHE A 63 15.45 13.33 -1.35
CA PHE A 63 14.33 12.46 -0.99
C PHE A 63 12.99 13.04 -1.45
N PHE A 64 12.71 14.32 -1.17
CA PHE A 64 11.46 14.94 -1.60
C PHE A 64 11.33 15.02 -3.12
N LYS A 65 12.41 15.37 -3.81
CA LYS A 65 12.45 15.42 -5.28
C LYS A 65 12.16 14.04 -5.88
N GLU A 66 12.76 12.99 -5.34
CA GLU A 66 12.56 11.61 -5.79
C GLU A 66 11.15 11.11 -5.45
N GLY A 67 10.63 11.41 -4.26
CA GLY A 67 9.27 11.05 -3.83
C GLY A 67 8.19 11.68 -4.71
N MET A 68 8.28 12.99 -4.99
CA MET A 68 7.36 13.68 -5.90
C MET A 68 7.51 13.19 -7.35
N GLY A 69 8.75 13.02 -7.81
CA GLY A 69 9.04 12.49 -9.14
C GLY A 69 8.47 11.08 -9.34
N SER A 70 8.51 10.25 -8.30
CA SER A 70 7.91 8.92 -8.31
C SER A 70 6.39 8.96 -8.46
N VAL A 71 5.68 9.82 -7.71
CA VAL A 71 4.22 9.96 -7.83
C VAL A 71 3.83 10.35 -9.26
N TRP A 72 4.57 11.31 -9.84
CA TRP A 72 4.33 11.75 -11.21
C TRP A 72 4.62 10.66 -12.24
N THR A 73 5.72 9.93 -12.06
CA THR A 73 6.10 8.82 -12.94
C THR A 73 5.05 7.70 -12.89
N ASN A 74 4.63 7.31 -11.69
CA ASN A 74 3.56 6.32 -11.50
C ASN A 74 2.27 6.73 -12.20
N TYR A 75 1.87 8.00 -12.09
CA TYR A 75 0.68 8.51 -12.79
C TYR A 75 0.83 8.47 -14.31
N LYS A 76 1.99 8.90 -14.82
CA LYS A 76 2.28 8.90 -16.26
C LYS A 76 2.24 7.48 -16.82
N ASP A 77 2.82 6.51 -16.10
CA ASP A 77 2.85 5.10 -16.48
C ASP A 77 1.45 4.47 -16.44
N LEU A 78 0.67 4.73 -15.39
CA LEU A 78 -0.74 4.33 -15.34
C LEU A 78 -1.54 4.91 -16.50
N ARG A 79 -1.31 6.18 -16.85
CA ARG A 79 -1.99 6.83 -17.96
C ARG A 79 -1.60 6.23 -19.31
N SER A 80 -0.32 5.95 -19.54
CA SER A 80 0.19 5.44 -20.83
C SER A 80 -0.08 3.95 -21.04
N GLU A 81 -0.23 3.17 -19.98
CA GLU A 81 -0.32 1.70 -20.10
C GLU A 81 -1.65 1.12 -19.67
N VAL A 82 -2.30 1.69 -18.66
CA VAL A 82 -3.55 1.17 -18.12
C VAL A 82 -4.73 1.96 -18.70
N TYR A 83 -4.73 3.29 -18.51
CA TYR A 83 -5.87 4.13 -18.87
C TYR A 83 -5.98 4.38 -20.38
N SER A 84 -4.88 4.66 -21.08
CA SER A 84 -4.93 4.95 -22.53
C SER A 84 -5.10 3.70 -23.40
N ARG A 85 -4.63 2.53 -22.93
CA ARG A 85 -4.81 1.26 -23.64
C ARG A 85 -6.18 0.63 -23.41
N ASN A 86 -7.04 1.26 -22.60
CA ASN A 86 -8.36 0.75 -22.25
C ASN A 86 -8.28 -0.73 -21.83
N LEU A 87 -7.42 -1.04 -20.86
CA LEU A 87 -7.28 -2.42 -20.40
C LEU A 87 -8.67 -2.93 -19.96
N PHE A 88 -9.06 -4.10 -20.47
CA PHE A 88 -10.36 -4.70 -20.20
C PHE A 88 -10.22 -5.75 -19.10
N LEU A 89 -11.12 -5.72 -18.10
CA LEU A 89 -10.92 -6.48 -16.87
C LEU A 89 -11.80 -7.70 -16.66
N VAL A 90 -13.02 -7.80 -17.21
CA VAL A 90 -13.90 -8.94 -16.89
C VAL A 90 -14.88 -9.23 -18.02
N VAL A 91 -14.86 -10.49 -18.48
CA VAL A 91 -15.92 -11.11 -19.28
C VAL A 91 -17.01 -11.58 -18.32
N ASN A 92 -18.01 -10.74 -18.05
CA ASN A 92 -19.19 -11.21 -17.33
C ASN A 92 -19.97 -12.14 -18.26
N GLY A 93 -19.98 -13.42 -17.93
CA GLY A 93 -20.87 -14.40 -18.56
C GLY A 93 -22.30 -14.18 -18.08
N LEU A 94 -22.93 -13.08 -18.51
CA LEU A 94 -24.37 -12.76 -18.43
C LEU A 94 -25.01 -12.67 -17.02
N ALA A 95 -25.80 -11.61 -16.78
CA ALA A 95 -26.69 -11.52 -15.62
C ALA A 95 -28.00 -12.31 -15.84
N ALA A 96 -28.69 -12.70 -14.75
CA ALA A 96 -29.87 -13.56 -14.76
C ALA A 96 -31.08 -13.04 -15.58
N ASN A 97 -31.08 -11.77 -15.99
CA ASN A 97 -32.15 -11.13 -16.76
C ASN A 97 -31.65 -10.45 -18.06
N ASP A 98 -30.39 -10.65 -18.45
CA ASP A 98 -29.89 -10.10 -19.72
C ASP A 98 -30.30 -10.99 -20.89
N LEU A 99 -31.03 -10.42 -21.84
CA LEU A 99 -31.12 -10.97 -23.19
C LEU A 99 -29.74 -10.79 -23.82
N GLY A 100 -28.95 -11.86 -23.80
CA GLY A 100 -27.60 -11.86 -24.36
C GLY A 100 -27.61 -11.43 -25.82
N THR A 101 -27.27 -10.18 -26.09
CA THR A 101 -26.88 -9.72 -27.43
C THR A 101 -25.64 -10.47 -27.92
N GLY A 102 -24.91 -11.13 -27.01
CA GLY A 102 -23.72 -11.93 -27.34
C GLY A 102 -22.53 -11.07 -27.78
N ASP A 103 -22.61 -9.76 -27.61
CA ASP A 103 -21.66 -8.83 -28.16
C ASP A 103 -20.44 -8.68 -27.23
N ALA A 104 -19.24 -8.96 -27.74
CA ALA A 104 -17.99 -9.03 -26.96
C ALA A 104 -17.54 -7.67 -26.36
N LYS A 105 -18.36 -6.62 -26.50
CA LYS A 105 -18.17 -5.28 -25.92
C LYS A 105 -18.86 -5.13 -24.57
N ASP A 106 -19.92 -5.90 -24.30
CA ASP A 106 -20.67 -5.85 -23.03
C ASP A 106 -19.92 -6.62 -21.91
N GLN A 107 -18.94 -7.42 -22.32
CA GLN A 107 -18.06 -8.24 -21.50
C GLN A 107 -16.73 -7.55 -21.13
N LYS A 108 -16.70 -6.22 -21.09
CA LYS A 108 -15.44 -5.45 -21.07
C LYS A 108 -15.54 -4.18 -20.22
N LEU A 109 -15.07 -4.26 -18.97
CA LEU A 109 -14.94 -3.08 -18.11
C LEU A 109 -13.69 -2.25 -18.46
N TYR A 110 -13.87 -0.95 -18.70
CA TYR A 110 -12.77 0.00 -18.94
C TYR A 110 -12.16 0.51 -17.63
N VAL A 111 -10.83 0.44 -17.52
CA VAL A 111 -10.13 1.04 -16.38
C VAL A 111 -9.95 2.54 -16.55
N ARG A 112 -10.56 3.34 -15.66
CA ARG A 112 -10.29 4.77 -15.49
C ARG A 112 -10.06 5.09 -14.03
N ASN A 113 -9.33 6.16 -13.73
CA ASN A 113 -9.08 6.58 -12.35
C ASN A 113 -10.39 6.92 -11.59
N SER A 114 -11.37 7.51 -12.28
CA SER A 114 -12.68 7.83 -11.70
C SER A 114 -13.53 6.59 -11.40
N THR A 115 -13.30 5.49 -12.12
CA THR A 115 -14.06 4.24 -11.99
C THR A 115 -13.33 3.22 -11.12
N LEU A 116 -12.26 3.60 -10.41
CA LEU A 116 -11.46 2.67 -9.60
C LEU A 116 -12.29 1.86 -8.58
N PRO A 117 -13.25 2.44 -7.84
CA PRO A 117 -14.12 1.65 -6.94
C PRO A 117 -14.93 0.59 -7.70
N GLN A 118 -15.51 0.96 -8.86
CA GLN A 118 -16.24 0.02 -9.72
C GLN A 118 -15.32 -1.08 -10.25
N VAL A 119 -14.10 -0.72 -10.64
CA VAL A 119 -13.07 -1.68 -11.06
C VAL A 119 -12.76 -2.69 -9.96
N VAL A 120 -12.60 -2.23 -8.71
CA VAL A 120 -12.37 -3.12 -7.56
C VAL A 120 -13.57 -4.03 -7.32
N ASP A 121 -14.79 -3.49 -7.40
CA ASP A 121 -16.03 -4.26 -7.20
C ASP A 121 -16.19 -5.39 -8.23
N GLU A 122 -15.98 -5.09 -9.51
CA GLU A 122 -16.07 -6.06 -10.59
C GLU A 122 -14.95 -7.11 -10.50
N LEU A 123 -13.73 -6.69 -10.16
CA LEU A 123 -12.62 -7.62 -9.95
C LEU A 123 -12.88 -8.54 -8.76
N ALA A 124 -13.39 -8.03 -7.64
CA ALA A 124 -13.71 -8.85 -6.47
C ALA A 124 -14.83 -9.85 -6.78
N THR A 125 -15.80 -9.45 -7.61
CA THR A 125 -16.87 -10.32 -8.09
C THR A 125 -16.32 -11.42 -8.99
N ALA A 126 -15.48 -11.06 -9.97
CA ALA A 126 -14.84 -12.02 -10.87
C ALA A 126 -13.95 -13.03 -10.10
N VAL A 127 -13.19 -12.57 -9.11
CA VAL A 127 -12.38 -13.45 -8.24
C VAL A 127 -13.28 -14.41 -7.47
N SER A 128 -14.35 -13.91 -6.84
CA SER A 128 -15.32 -14.77 -6.13
C SER A 128 -15.94 -15.83 -7.05
N CYS A 129 -16.31 -15.45 -8.28
CA CYS A 129 -16.83 -16.40 -9.28
C CYS A 129 -15.80 -17.45 -9.69
N LEU A 130 -14.55 -17.04 -9.88
CA LEU A 130 -13.45 -17.94 -10.22
C LEU A 130 -13.14 -18.93 -9.10
N GLU A 131 -13.07 -18.48 -7.85
CA GLU A 131 -12.86 -19.33 -6.68
C GLU A 131 -13.96 -20.40 -6.57
N ASN A 132 -15.22 -20.01 -6.77
CA ASN A 132 -16.35 -20.95 -6.78
C ASN A 132 -16.30 -21.95 -7.94
N SER A 133 -15.69 -21.58 -9.08
CA SER A 133 -15.56 -22.46 -10.24
C SER A 133 -14.40 -23.48 -10.13
N GLY A 134 -13.51 -23.31 -9.16
CA GLY A 134 -12.35 -24.19 -8.93
C GLY A 134 -11.27 -24.17 -10.01
N SER A 135 -11.29 -23.20 -10.93
CA SER A 135 -10.45 -23.19 -12.14
C SER A 135 -9.43 -22.04 -12.16
N LEU A 136 -8.19 -22.32 -11.74
CA LEU A 136 -7.10 -21.34 -11.71
C LEU A 136 -6.60 -20.92 -13.11
N ASP A 137 -6.68 -21.82 -14.10
CA ASP A 137 -6.19 -21.53 -15.47
C ASP A 137 -7.07 -20.50 -16.20
N LEU A 138 -8.37 -20.47 -15.94
CA LEU A 138 -9.29 -19.44 -16.48
C LEU A 138 -8.99 -18.04 -15.93
N SER A 139 -8.35 -17.96 -14.75
CA SER A 139 -8.07 -16.68 -14.09
C SER A 139 -7.03 -15.82 -14.82
N ARG A 140 -6.02 -16.44 -15.45
CA ARG A 140 -4.98 -15.71 -16.20
C ARG A 140 -5.52 -15.08 -17.47
N GLU A 141 -6.54 -15.68 -18.08
CA GLU A 141 -7.14 -15.16 -19.30
C GLU A 141 -8.20 -14.08 -19.02
N GLN A 142 -8.93 -14.22 -17.92
CA GLN A 142 -9.99 -13.30 -17.54
C GLN A 142 -9.46 -11.99 -16.93
N ILE A 143 -8.48 -12.05 -16.00
CA ILE A 143 -7.96 -10.86 -15.31
C ILE A 143 -6.60 -10.45 -15.88
N LYS A 144 -6.58 -9.46 -16.77
CA LYS A 144 -5.35 -9.03 -17.49
C LYS A 144 -4.43 -8.07 -16.74
N ILE A 145 -4.82 -7.59 -15.56
CA ILE A 145 -4.02 -6.67 -14.74
C ILE A 145 -3.02 -7.44 -13.87
N SER A 146 -1.78 -6.95 -13.78
CA SER A 146 -0.78 -7.47 -12.82
C SER A 146 -1.02 -6.92 -11.41
N ARG A 147 -0.54 -7.63 -10.37
CA ARG A 147 -0.60 -7.12 -9.00
C ARG A 147 0.07 -5.76 -8.86
N ALA A 148 1.24 -5.57 -9.48
CA ALA A 148 1.96 -4.31 -9.42
C ALA A 148 1.12 -3.15 -10.00
N GLN A 149 0.47 -3.35 -11.15
CA GLN A 149 -0.42 -2.34 -11.73
C GLN A 149 -1.60 -2.01 -10.81
N PHE A 150 -2.23 -3.04 -10.25
CA PHE A 150 -3.35 -2.87 -9.32
C PHE A 150 -2.95 -2.06 -8.09
N GLN A 151 -1.84 -2.42 -7.44
CA GLN A 151 -1.32 -1.69 -6.27
C GLN A 151 -0.90 -0.25 -6.62
N THR A 152 -0.27 -0.04 -7.77
CA THR A 152 0.06 1.32 -8.24
C THR A 152 -1.20 2.16 -8.44
N MET A 153 -2.29 1.59 -8.98
CA MET A 153 -3.57 2.29 -9.14
C MET A 153 -4.16 2.74 -7.79
N LEU A 154 -4.23 1.83 -6.81
CA LEU A 154 -4.76 2.13 -5.48
C LEU A 154 -3.96 3.25 -4.79
N ARG A 155 -2.62 3.15 -4.81
CA ARG A 155 -1.72 4.10 -4.11
C ARG A 155 -1.67 5.47 -4.79
N THR A 156 -1.53 5.49 -6.11
CA THR A 156 -1.33 6.73 -6.89
C THR A 156 -2.57 7.64 -6.86
N ARG A 157 -3.79 7.08 -6.76
CA ARG A 157 -5.03 7.86 -6.68
C ARG A 157 -5.03 8.82 -5.49
N GLY A 158 -4.63 8.34 -4.32
CA GLY A 158 -4.57 9.15 -3.09
C GLY A 158 -3.45 10.19 -3.14
N ASP A 159 -2.27 9.79 -3.64
CA ASP A 159 -1.09 10.65 -3.66
C ASP A 159 -1.20 11.80 -4.66
N LEU A 160 -1.85 11.60 -5.81
CA LEU A 160 -2.05 12.66 -6.80
C LEU A 160 -2.91 13.81 -6.30
N LEU A 161 -3.92 13.51 -5.49
CA LEU A 161 -4.77 14.55 -4.90
C LEU A 161 -4.01 15.34 -3.82
N ARG A 162 -3.01 14.74 -3.18
CA ARG A 162 -2.19 15.37 -2.15
C ARG A 162 -1.03 16.17 -2.73
N LEU A 163 -0.50 15.77 -3.88
CA LEU A 163 0.67 16.41 -4.51
C LEU A 163 0.54 17.94 -4.74
N PRO A 164 -0.56 18.49 -5.30
CA PRO A 164 -0.67 19.93 -5.52
C PRO A 164 -0.77 20.70 -4.20
N LEU A 165 -1.52 20.18 -3.23
CA LEU A 165 -1.63 20.76 -1.90
C LEU A 165 -0.28 20.74 -1.18
N PHE A 166 0.44 19.62 -1.26
CA PHE A 166 1.78 19.47 -0.70
C PHE A 166 2.76 20.46 -1.32
N GLY A 167 2.79 20.57 -2.66
CA GLY A 167 3.67 21.51 -3.36
C GLY A 167 3.38 22.97 -3.00
N LEU A 168 2.11 23.35 -2.88
CA LEU A 168 1.71 24.69 -2.46
C LEU A 168 2.14 24.99 -1.01
N LEU A 169 1.87 24.06 -0.09
CA LEU A 169 2.27 24.22 1.33
C LEU A 169 3.78 24.29 1.49
N PHE A 170 4.52 23.46 0.76
CA PHE A 170 5.97 23.47 0.77
C PHE A 170 6.54 24.78 0.23
N ALA A 171 5.96 25.32 -0.86
CA ALA A 171 6.39 26.59 -1.43
C ALA A 171 6.04 27.81 -0.55
N LEU A 172 4.94 27.75 0.21
CA LEU A 172 4.50 28.88 1.04
C LEU A 172 5.16 28.88 2.44
N LEU A 173 5.35 27.69 3.03
CA LEU A 173 5.85 27.55 4.39
C LEU A 173 7.35 27.25 4.45
N GLU A 174 7.96 26.75 3.37
CA GLU A 174 9.35 26.31 3.28
C GLU A 174 9.80 25.56 4.55
N GLU A 175 10.52 26.21 5.45
CA GLU A 175 11.04 25.65 6.71
C GLU A 175 9.95 25.33 7.76
N PHE A 176 8.81 26.02 7.75
CA PHE A 176 7.67 25.73 8.63
C PHE A 176 6.84 24.53 8.17
N SER A 177 7.13 23.97 7.00
CA SER A 177 6.42 22.80 6.48
C SER A 177 6.74 21.53 7.28
N LEU A 178 7.97 21.37 7.81
CA LEU A 178 8.39 20.16 8.53
C LEU A 178 7.64 19.94 9.87
N PRO A 179 7.51 20.95 10.77
CA PRO A 179 6.67 20.81 11.95
C PRO A 179 5.20 20.55 11.61
N LEU A 180 4.67 21.20 10.56
CA LEU A 180 3.29 20.99 10.11
C LEU A 180 3.07 19.53 9.69
N TYR A 181 4.00 18.95 8.93
CA TYR A 181 3.92 17.55 8.49
C TYR A 181 4.15 16.53 9.61
N TYR A 182 4.87 16.91 10.68
CA TYR A 182 4.96 16.06 11.88
C TYR A 182 3.60 15.91 12.59
N ILE A 183 2.82 16.99 12.64
CA ILE A 183 1.48 17.01 13.26
C ILE A 183 0.43 16.40 12.32
N PHE A 184 0.51 16.73 11.02
CA PHE A 184 -0.43 16.29 9.99
C PHE A 184 0.26 15.53 8.85
N PRO A 185 0.79 14.32 9.11
CA PRO A 185 1.50 13.53 8.11
C PRO A 185 0.60 13.06 6.94
N SER A 186 -0.73 13.14 7.10
CA SER A 186 -1.69 12.84 6.03
C SER A 186 -1.66 13.83 4.86
N LEU A 187 -1.03 15.00 5.02
CA LEU A 187 -0.88 16.00 3.96
C LEU A 187 0.17 15.61 2.92
N MET A 188 1.11 14.73 3.29
CA MET A 188 2.17 14.30 2.40
C MET A 188 1.70 13.15 1.52
N PRO A 189 2.16 13.07 0.24
CA PRO A 189 2.04 11.84 -0.51
C PRO A 189 2.84 10.74 0.19
N PHE A 190 2.39 9.49 0.03
CA PHE A 190 2.95 8.36 0.74
C PHE A 190 4.47 8.19 0.48
N THR A 191 4.90 8.46 -0.76
CA THR A 191 6.31 8.43 -1.18
C THR A 191 7.21 9.46 -0.48
N CYS A 192 6.62 10.48 0.16
CA CYS A 192 7.33 11.55 0.86
C CYS A 192 7.21 11.43 2.39
N VAL A 193 6.60 10.38 2.94
CA VAL A 193 6.45 10.25 4.40
C VAL A 193 7.81 10.02 5.04
N PHE A 194 8.20 10.94 5.93
CA PHE A 194 9.51 10.91 6.56
C PHE A 194 9.61 9.75 7.58
N PRO A 195 10.71 8.95 7.58
CA PRO A 195 10.86 7.82 8.50
C PRO A 195 10.78 8.19 9.99
N ALA A 196 11.26 9.37 10.39
CA ALA A 196 11.15 9.78 11.80
C ALA A 196 9.71 10.12 12.21
N PHE A 197 8.82 10.40 11.25
CA PHE A 197 7.42 10.69 11.54
C PHE A 197 6.59 9.41 11.69
N MET A 198 7.18 8.23 11.47
CA MET A 198 6.45 6.96 11.50
C MET A 198 5.82 6.67 12.87
N LYS A 199 6.47 7.01 13.99
CA LYS A 199 5.90 6.84 15.35
C LYS A 199 4.61 7.65 15.51
N SER A 200 4.61 8.92 15.09
CA SER A 200 3.43 9.78 15.07
C SER A 200 2.38 9.26 14.08
N TYR A 201 2.83 8.89 12.88
CA TYR A 201 2.00 8.42 11.78
C TYR A 201 1.21 7.16 12.14
N TYR A 202 1.82 6.18 12.83
CA TYR A 202 1.17 4.94 13.27
C TYR A 202 0.65 5.00 14.70
N GLY A 203 0.76 6.13 15.40
CA GLY A 203 0.34 6.25 16.80
C GLY A 203 -1.14 5.87 17.03
N LYS A 204 -2.02 6.17 16.07
CA LYS A 204 -3.42 5.73 16.10
C LYS A 204 -3.55 4.22 15.89
N SER A 205 -2.84 3.66 14.92
CA SER A 205 -2.84 2.23 14.62
C SER A 205 -2.31 1.39 15.80
N ILE A 206 -1.31 1.88 16.53
CA ILE A 206 -0.80 1.26 17.77
C ILE A 206 -1.90 1.17 18.83
N LYS A 207 -2.56 2.30 19.12
CA LYS A 207 -3.66 2.34 20.11
C LYS A 207 -4.81 1.45 19.69
N ALA A 208 -5.13 1.45 18.41
CA ALA A 208 -6.16 0.62 17.82
C ALA A 208 -5.83 -0.88 17.93
N GLN A 209 -4.57 -1.27 17.72
CA GLN A 209 -4.13 -2.66 17.89
C GLN A 209 -4.32 -3.13 19.33
N ARG A 210 -3.93 -2.33 20.33
CA ARG A 210 -4.13 -2.67 21.76
C ARG A 210 -5.60 -2.84 22.09
N LYS A 211 -6.43 -1.88 21.68
CA LYS A 211 -7.87 -1.95 21.88
C LYS A 211 -8.47 -3.18 21.19
N LEU A 212 -8.01 -3.51 19.98
CA LEU A 212 -8.50 -4.67 19.24
C LEU A 212 -8.12 -6.00 19.92
N LYS A 213 -6.89 -6.10 20.46
CA LYS A 213 -6.45 -7.26 21.27
C LYS A 213 -7.34 -7.43 22.50
N GLU A 214 -7.68 -6.34 23.20
CA GLU A 214 -8.57 -6.37 24.36
C GLU A 214 -9.99 -6.81 23.99
N LEU A 215 -10.57 -6.22 22.93
CA LEU A 215 -11.93 -6.54 22.46
C LEU A 215 -12.09 -7.99 21.96
N ARG A 216 -11.00 -8.59 21.47
CA ARG A 216 -10.99 -9.95 20.88
C ARG A 216 -10.50 -11.03 21.83
N LYS A 217 -10.01 -10.70 23.03
CA LYS A 217 -9.34 -11.61 23.96
C LYS A 217 -10.15 -12.87 24.31
N GLU A 218 -11.47 -12.73 24.42
CA GLU A 218 -12.38 -13.81 24.84
C GLU A 218 -13.05 -14.55 23.67
N ARG A 219 -12.85 -14.08 22.43
CA ARG A 219 -13.50 -14.65 21.25
C ARG A 219 -12.63 -15.68 20.57
N THR A 220 -13.26 -16.70 20.00
CA THR A 220 -12.54 -17.68 19.20
C THR A 220 -12.13 -17.10 17.85
N PHE A 221 -11.09 -17.66 17.24
CA PHE A 221 -10.61 -17.21 15.93
C PHE A 221 -11.72 -17.27 14.88
N ASP A 222 -12.48 -18.36 14.83
CA ASP A 222 -13.52 -18.57 13.83
C ASP A 222 -14.68 -17.57 13.99
N GLU A 223 -15.07 -17.24 15.22
CA GLU A 223 -16.06 -16.19 15.49
C GLU A 223 -15.65 -14.83 14.93
N ILE A 224 -14.36 -14.49 15.08
CA ILE A 224 -13.83 -13.22 14.58
C ILE A 224 -13.72 -13.26 13.06
N ALA A 225 -13.23 -14.38 12.51
CA ALA A 225 -12.98 -14.53 11.08
C ALA A 225 -14.25 -14.37 10.24
N VAL A 226 -15.40 -14.84 10.72
CA VAL A 226 -16.68 -14.75 10.00
C VAL A 226 -17.23 -13.31 9.95
N GLN A 227 -16.75 -12.40 10.79
CA GLN A 227 -17.33 -11.06 10.89
C GLN A 227 -17.11 -10.20 9.63
N ASN A 228 -18.19 -9.54 9.22
CA ASN A 228 -18.18 -8.51 8.18
C ASN A 228 -18.33 -7.11 8.81
N PRO A 229 -18.13 -6.01 8.03
CA PRO A 229 -18.24 -4.64 8.54
C PRO A 229 -19.57 -4.28 9.21
N PHE A 230 -20.64 -5.01 8.90
CA PHE A 230 -21.99 -4.76 9.42
C PHE A 230 -22.30 -5.58 10.67
N THR A 231 -21.63 -6.73 10.87
CA THR A 231 -21.83 -7.59 12.05
C THR A 231 -20.93 -7.23 13.22
N MET A 232 -19.78 -6.60 12.96
CA MET A 232 -18.85 -6.18 14.00
C MET A 232 -19.41 -5.01 14.84
N THR A 233 -18.99 -4.94 16.11
CA THR A 233 -19.38 -3.84 17.00
C THR A 233 -18.77 -2.52 16.52
N GLU A 234 -19.36 -1.38 16.89
CA GLU A 234 -18.85 -0.07 16.46
C GLU A 234 -17.41 0.20 16.95
N GLU A 235 -17.08 -0.29 18.13
CA GLU A 235 -15.75 -0.14 18.71
C GLU A 235 -14.71 -0.99 18.00
N GLU A 236 -15.08 -2.22 17.63
CA GLU A 236 -14.25 -3.13 16.85
C GLU A 236 -14.03 -2.56 15.45
N LEU A 237 -15.09 -2.10 14.79
CA LEU A 237 -15.03 -1.43 13.48
C LEU A 237 -14.07 -0.24 13.49
N ARG A 238 -14.19 0.65 14.48
CA ARG A 238 -13.29 1.82 14.60
C ARG A 238 -11.84 1.38 14.79
N SER A 239 -11.60 0.38 15.64
CA SER A 239 -10.26 -0.13 15.91
C SER A 239 -9.65 -0.80 14.68
N VAL A 240 -10.40 -1.62 13.94
CA VAL A 240 -9.94 -2.20 12.69
C VAL A 240 -9.63 -1.10 11.67
N CYS A 241 -10.56 -0.18 11.41
CA CYS A 241 -10.34 0.92 10.46
C CYS A 241 -9.11 1.78 10.82
N ASP A 242 -8.91 2.11 12.10
CA ASP A 242 -7.78 2.92 12.53
C ASP A 242 -6.44 2.14 12.47
N LEU A 243 -6.48 0.82 12.69
CA LEU A 243 -5.31 -0.06 12.55
C LEU A 243 -4.79 -0.08 11.11
N ILE A 244 -5.66 -0.33 10.14
CA ILE A 244 -5.30 -0.38 8.70
C ILE A 244 -5.39 1.00 8.01
N LYS A 245 -5.69 2.06 8.75
CA LYS A 245 -5.81 3.45 8.28
C LYS A 245 -6.84 3.64 7.16
N VAL A 246 -7.96 2.96 7.28
CA VAL A 246 -9.12 3.13 6.40
C VAL A 246 -10.06 4.19 6.98
N GLY A 247 -10.39 5.16 6.14
CA GLY A 247 -11.35 6.21 6.45
C GLY A 247 -10.74 7.52 6.92
N THR A 248 -11.61 8.53 7.09
CA THR A 248 -11.22 9.88 7.50
C THR A 248 -11.47 10.08 8.98
N PRO A 249 -10.72 10.98 9.65
CA PRO A 249 -11.17 11.48 10.93
C PRO A 249 -12.60 12.03 10.76
N PHE A 250 -13.49 11.70 11.71
CA PHE A 250 -14.90 12.12 11.73
C PHE A 250 -15.86 11.47 10.71
N SER A 251 -15.45 10.42 10.01
CA SER A 251 -16.42 9.67 9.18
C SER A 251 -17.50 9.00 10.03
N SER A 252 -18.75 9.07 9.56
CA SER A 252 -19.87 8.34 10.16
C SER A 252 -19.61 6.83 10.15
N ILE A 253 -20.31 6.11 11.03
CA ILE A 253 -20.13 4.67 11.21
C ILE A 253 -20.45 3.93 9.91
N ASP A 254 -21.56 4.27 9.25
CA ASP A 254 -21.96 3.65 7.98
C ASP A 254 -20.93 3.89 6.88
N ARG A 255 -20.34 5.09 6.84
CA ARG A 255 -19.25 5.40 5.92
C ARG A 255 -18.01 4.55 6.23
N ARG A 256 -17.67 4.33 7.50
CA ARG A 256 -16.58 3.42 7.89
C ARG A 256 -16.86 1.97 7.49
N ARG A 257 -18.11 1.51 7.63
CA ARG A 257 -18.51 0.17 7.18
C ARG A 257 -18.32 0.02 5.67
N ALA A 258 -18.79 0.98 4.90
CA ALA A 258 -18.63 0.99 3.44
C ALA A 258 -17.14 1.03 3.04
N GLN A 259 -16.33 1.86 3.70
CA GLN A 259 -14.90 1.96 3.42
C GLN A 259 -14.14 0.68 3.80
N LEU A 260 -14.50 0.03 4.90
CA LEU A 260 -13.90 -1.24 5.29
C LEU A 260 -14.30 -2.37 4.33
N LEU A 261 -15.54 -2.36 3.84
CA LEU A 261 -15.99 -3.27 2.81
C LEU A 261 -15.22 -3.07 1.49
N GLU A 262 -15.05 -1.83 1.06
CA GLU A 262 -14.25 -1.51 -0.13
C GLU A 262 -12.80 -2.00 0.04
N LYS A 263 -12.19 -1.74 1.21
CA LYS A 263 -10.85 -2.27 1.52
C LYS A 263 -10.81 -3.80 1.52
N TYR A 264 -11.84 -4.47 2.04
CA TYR A 264 -11.91 -5.93 1.99
C TYR A 264 -11.90 -6.44 0.55
N LYS A 265 -12.67 -5.83 -0.36
CA LYS A 265 -12.65 -6.17 -1.79
C LYS A 265 -11.28 -5.93 -2.41
N GLU A 266 -10.60 -4.83 -2.06
CA GLU A 266 -9.21 -4.60 -2.48
C GLU A 266 -8.28 -5.74 -2.01
N LEU A 267 -8.43 -6.21 -0.76
CA LEU A 267 -7.62 -7.30 -0.20
C LEU A 267 -7.91 -8.66 -0.85
N VAL A 268 -9.17 -8.95 -1.21
CA VAL A 268 -9.55 -10.15 -1.97
C VAL A 268 -8.84 -10.16 -3.32
N VAL A 269 -8.97 -9.07 -4.08
CA VAL A 269 -8.32 -8.95 -5.39
C VAL A 269 -6.79 -9.00 -5.25
N ASP A 270 -6.21 -8.29 -4.28
CA ASP A 270 -4.77 -8.32 -4.04
C ASP A 270 -4.26 -9.71 -3.67
N THR A 271 -4.99 -10.45 -2.83
CA THR A 271 -4.62 -11.81 -2.41
C THR A 271 -4.60 -12.75 -3.61
N HIS A 272 -5.64 -12.69 -4.44
CA HIS A 272 -5.71 -13.46 -5.68
C HIS A 272 -4.56 -13.13 -6.64
N LEU A 273 -4.31 -11.84 -6.90
CA LEU A 273 -3.22 -11.40 -7.78
C LEU A 273 -1.84 -11.75 -7.22
N LEU A 274 -1.67 -11.69 -5.90
CA LEU A 274 -0.43 -12.08 -5.22
C LEU A 274 -0.14 -13.57 -5.40
N LEU A 275 -1.13 -14.44 -5.15
CA LEU A 275 -0.98 -15.88 -5.37
C LEU A 275 -0.69 -16.20 -6.84
N ARG A 276 -1.41 -15.55 -7.76
CA ARG A 276 -1.24 -15.74 -9.21
C ARG A 276 0.15 -15.32 -9.73
N ASP A 277 0.67 -14.20 -9.26
CA ASP A 277 1.91 -13.61 -9.80
C ASP A 277 3.20 -14.22 -9.19
N GLY A 278 3.06 -15.13 -8.22
CA GLY A 278 4.15 -15.94 -7.67
C GLY A 278 4.32 -15.87 -6.15
N GLY A 279 3.28 -15.46 -5.43
CA GLY A 279 3.19 -15.52 -3.98
C GLY A 279 4.11 -14.55 -3.23
N VAL A 280 4.29 -14.83 -1.94
CA VAL A 280 5.05 -14.00 -1.01
C VAL A 280 6.54 -13.93 -1.37
N ASP A 281 7.09 -14.97 -1.99
CA ASP A 281 8.54 -15.08 -2.23
C ASP A 281 9.05 -14.03 -3.22
N LYS A 282 8.24 -13.66 -4.21
CA LYS A 282 8.57 -12.64 -5.21
C LYS A 282 8.35 -11.20 -4.73
N LEU A 283 7.87 -10.99 -3.50
CA LEU A 283 7.73 -9.65 -2.96
C LEU A 283 9.09 -9.07 -2.57
N ASP A 284 9.26 -7.79 -2.88
CA ASP A 284 10.36 -7.00 -2.33
C ASP A 284 10.16 -6.75 -0.83
N ARG A 285 11.24 -6.52 -0.08
CA ARG A 285 11.20 -6.34 1.38
C ARG A 285 10.21 -5.26 1.81
N LEU A 286 10.19 -4.13 1.11
CA LEU A 286 9.26 -3.04 1.43
C LEU A 286 7.81 -3.46 1.13
N GLU A 287 7.59 -4.18 0.02
CA GLU A 287 6.24 -4.65 -0.29
C GLU A 287 5.74 -5.70 0.67
N VAL A 288 6.60 -6.57 1.21
CA VAL A 288 6.22 -7.47 2.31
C VAL A 288 5.68 -6.64 3.48
N PHE A 289 6.41 -5.59 3.88
CA PHE A 289 5.98 -4.72 4.98
C PHE A 289 4.63 -4.04 4.69
N PHE A 290 4.45 -3.41 3.53
CA PHE A 290 3.20 -2.73 3.20
C PHE A 290 2.03 -3.70 3.05
N THR A 291 2.27 -4.87 2.45
CA THR A 291 1.27 -5.93 2.32
C THR A 291 0.82 -6.44 3.70
N CYS A 292 1.77 -6.56 4.66
CA CYS A 292 1.47 -6.88 6.05
C CYS A 292 0.72 -5.73 6.76
N LEU A 293 1.11 -4.49 6.49
CA LEU A 293 0.51 -3.29 7.07
C LEU A 293 -0.96 -3.15 6.66
N ASP A 294 -1.25 -3.27 5.36
CA ASP A 294 -2.60 -3.21 4.79
C ASP A 294 -3.54 -4.29 5.38
N ARG A 295 -2.97 -5.38 5.89
CA ARG A 295 -3.67 -6.52 6.52
C ARG A 295 -3.63 -6.49 8.05
N GLY A 296 -2.98 -5.49 8.65
CA GLY A 296 -2.85 -5.36 10.11
C GLY A 296 -1.98 -6.43 10.77
N LEU A 297 -1.02 -7.02 10.05
CA LEU A 297 -0.16 -8.13 10.54
C LEU A 297 1.13 -7.66 11.24
N VAL A 298 1.37 -6.34 11.25
CA VAL A 298 2.53 -5.74 11.89
C VAL A 298 2.28 -5.68 13.40
N ASP A 299 3.21 -6.26 14.17
CA ASP A 299 3.19 -6.13 15.62
C ASP A 299 3.84 -4.81 16.02
N TRP A 300 3.02 -3.81 16.32
CA TRP A 300 3.55 -2.51 16.67
C TRP A 300 4.19 -2.47 18.05
N GLU A 301 3.85 -3.39 18.96
CA GLU A 301 4.42 -3.41 20.30
C GLU A 301 5.86 -3.86 20.25
N GLN A 302 6.13 -4.94 19.52
CA GLN A 302 7.48 -5.42 19.23
C GLN A 302 8.29 -4.36 18.47
N VAL A 303 7.69 -3.67 17.50
CA VAL A 303 8.39 -2.65 16.73
C VAL A 303 8.73 -1.43 17.59
N LEU A 304 7.85 -1.03 18.51
CA LEU A 304 8.09 0.11 19.40
C LEU A 304 9.17 -0.16 20.44
N SER A 305 9.20 -1.35 21.05
CA SER A 305 10.26 -1.69 22.00
C SER A 305 11.64 -1.64 21.34
N LEU A 306 11.74 -2.17 20.12
CA LEU A 306 12.98 -2.11 19.33
C LEU A 306 13.37 -0.68 18.92
N LEU A 307 12.40 0.22 18.70
CA LEU A 307 12.66 1.63 18.37
C LEU A 307 13.13 2.45 19.58
N GLU A 308 12.74 2.08 20.80
CA GLU A 308 13.19 2.76 22.02
C GLU A 308 14.63 2.37 22.36
N ASP A 309 15.05 1.15 22.01
CA ASP A 309 16.38 0.62 22.30
C ASP A 309 17.43 0.89 21.21
N CYS A 310 17.04 1.25 19.98
CA CYS A 310 17.95 1.36 18.84
C CYS A 310 17.84 2.69 18.06
N GLU A 311 18.99 3.31 17.75
CA GLU A 311 19.12 4.42 16.77
C GLU A 311 18.86 3.99 15.30
N LYS A 312 18.29 2.79 15.07
CA LYS A 312 18.05 2.21 13.74
C LYS A 312 16.74 2.74 13.15
N THR A 313 16.66 2.76 11.83
CA THR A 313 15.40 3.13 11.16
C THR A 313 14.36 2.01 11.32
N LEU A 314 13.06 2.35 11.35
CA LEU A 314 11.96 1.38 11.40
C LEU A 314 12.16 0.22 10.41
N TYR A 315 12.57 0.55 9.19
CA TYR A 315 12.77 -0.41 8.11
C TYR A 315 13.94 -1.38 8.35
N GLU A 316 14.96 -0.98 9.10
CA GLU A 316 16.08 -1.84 9.47
C GLU A 316 15.72 -2.81 10.61
N LEU A 317 14.74 -2.45 11.45
CA LEU A 317 14.28 -3.25 12.59
C LEU A 317 13.26 -4.32 12.21
N LEU A 318 12.64 -4.21 11.04
CA LEU A 318 11.67 -5.20 10.58
C LEU A 318 12.36 -6.49 10.16
N ASP A 319 12.06 -7.56 10.88
CA ASP A 319 12.42 -8.93 10.52
C ASP A 319 11.57 -9.39 9.32
N GLU A 320 12.23 -9.44 8.17
CA GLU A 320 11.60 -9.84 6.91
C GLU A 320 11.11 -11.29 6.94
N ALA A 321 11.84 -12.20 7.59
CA ALA A 321 11.48 -13.61 7.62
C ALA A 321 10.17 -13.83 8.38
N SER A 322 10.06 -13.23 9.57
CA SER A 322 8.84 -13.26 10.38
C SER A 322 7.64 -12.62 9.66
N LEU A 323 7.82 -11.49 8.98
CA LEU A 323 6.74 -10.86 8.22
C LEU A 323 6.27 -11.70 7.03
N ARG A 324 7.20 -12.31 6.29
CA ARG A 324 6.85 -13.22 5.19
C ARG A 324 6.04 -14.40 5.70
N GLU A 325 6.43 -14.97 6.83
CA GLU A 325 5.73 -16.11 7.41
C GLU A 325 4.33 -15.76 7.89
N ARG A 326 4.18 -14.65 8.63
CA ARG A 326 2.86 -14.12 9.02
C ARG A 326 1.96 -13.89 7.81
N LEU A 327 2.52 -13.34 6.73
CA LEU A 327 1.77 -13.12 5.51
C LEU A 327 1.33 -14.43 4.86
N ARG A 328 2.19 -15.46 4.77
CA ARG A 328 1.80 -16.78 4.22
C ARG A 328 0.64 -17.39 5.01
N VAL A 329 0.76 -17.44 6.33
CA VAL A 329 -0.29 -17.98 7.22
C VAL A 329 -1.59 -17.19 7.05
N HIS A 330 -1.51 -15.86 6.95
CA HIS A 330 -2.69 -15.03 6.73
C HIS A 330 -3.34 -15.30 5.37
N LEU A 331 -2.57 -15.44 4.28
CA LEU A 331 -3.12 -15.71 2.95
C LEU A 331 -3.82 -17.06 2.87
N GLU A 332 -3.27 -18.09 3.50
CA GLU A 332 -3.90 -19.42 3.59
C GLU A 332 -5.24 -19.33 4.33
N ARG A 333 -5.29 -18.56 5.43
CA ARG A 333 -6.53 -18.33 6.18
C ARG A 333 -7.52 -17.49 5.38
N PHE A 334 -7.07 -16.41 4.77
CA PHE A 334 -7.92 -15.48 4.03
C PHE A 334 -8.63 -16.16 2.84
N GLY A 335 -8.02 -17.19 2.25
CA GLY A 335 -8.64 -18.00 1.19
C GLY A 335 -9.64 -19.05 1.67
N LYS A 336 -9.87 -19.22 2.98
CA LYS A 336 -10.88 -20.15 3.48
C LYS A 336 -12.29 -19.57 3.31
N HIS A 337 -13.19 -20.35 2.73
CA HIS A 337 -14.59 -19.97 2.58
C HIS A 337 -15.23 -19.63 3.94
N GLY A 338 -15.97 -18.52 3.96
CA GLY A 338 -16.68 -18.02 5.14
C GLY A 338 -15.88 -17.06 6.00
N TYR A 339 -14.58 -16.90 5.76
CA TYR A 339 -13.78 -15.86 6.41
C TYR A 339 -13.92 -14.52 5.67
N ASN A 340 -13.90 -13.44 6.44
CA ASN A 340 -14.18 -12.08 6.01
C ASN A 340 -13.11 -11.11 6.56
N VAL A 341 -13.37 -9.81 6.43
CA VAL A 341 -12.48 -8.74 6.91
C VAL A 341 -12.18 -8.83 8.41
N GLY A 342 -12.96 -9.56 9.20
CA GLY A 342 -12.66 -9.82 10.61
C GLY A 342 -11.27 -10.43 10.85
N VAL A 343 -10.72 -11.15 9.86
CA VAL A 343 -9.36 -11.72 9.90
C VAL A 343 -8.25 -10.64 9.92
N VAL A 344 -8.57 -9.41 9.51
CA VAL A 344 -7.63 -8.28 9.57
C VAL A 344 -7.32 -7.90 11.01
N GLY A 345 -6.05 -7.64 11.29
CA GLY A 345 -5.61 -7.25 12.63
C GLY A 345 -5.69 -8.38 13.66
N LEU A 346 -5.78 -9.64 13.22
CA LEU A 346 -5.58 -10.80 14.09
C LEU A 346 -4.07 -11.01 14.26
N PHE A 347 -3.56 -10.42 15.35
CA PHE A 347 -2.21 -10.62 15.85
C PHE A 347 -2.25 -11.18 17.26
#